data_AF-A0A2A2M1X1-F1
#
_entry.id   AF-A0A2A2M1X1-F1
#
_cell.length_a   1.000
_cell.length_b   1.000
_cell.length_c   1.000
_cell.angle_alpha   90.00
_cell.angle_beta   90.00
_cell.angle_gamma   90.00
#
_symmetry.space_group_name_H-M   'P 1'
#
loop_
_entity.id
_entity.type
_entity.pdbx_description
1 polymer ?
#
loop_
_entity_poly.entity_id
_entity_poly.type
_entity_poly.pdbx_seq_one_letter_code
_entity_poly.pdbx_strand_id
1 'polypeptide(L)'
;MLLPQIFLRRWRQRKKANSYSLALALRPMRRSTFLPDMKELGKVDGLLQAGDIILCTGETIGAKVITKGQKLLNDNARSSHVALIHADFVCVDAMPGDGVTNRLVSEVLTKVKPDWRVIRCKKLTQEHTDAVYRACAYYLAQPYKILPSKKPMKTAAYCSELARKVFLHTGITGIGIPNDSVLTPGRFDDLVDNHPEWEDVTEQVRPAIDFCMKYPELMKVSARLMIEGLKLNRKRFEERKEQVQQIQLLASRKKIPKEKAKEMIKAIREIENDMNHKFWDHSKAKPQFTSDAKALSESAKLFGITPHFLTLLSSTRARNAFTKSESPDLRLSVAAAVAESSAVTPARSASVPIA
;
A
#
# COMPACT_ATOMS: atom_id res chain seq x y z
N MET A 1 28.06 24.43 -4.44
CA MET A 1 26.72 23.77 -4.35
C MET A 1 26.33 23.09 -5.68
N LEU A 2 27.09 22.12 -6.18
CA LEU A 2 26.90 21.53 -7.54
C LEU A 2 26.58 20.02 -7.56
N LEU A 3 26.42 19.40 -6.40
CA LEU A 3 26.16 17.95 -6.25
C LEU A 3 24.75 17.45 -6.66
N PRO A 4 23.64 18.22 -6.53
CA PRO A 4 22.30 17.70 -6.85
C PRO A 4 22.02 17.53 -8.36
N GLN A 5 22.60 18.39 -9.21
CA GLN A 5 22.34 18.43 -10.65
C GLN A 5 22.99 17.26 -11.42
N ILE A 6 24.13 16.77 -10.94
CA ILE A 6 24.85 15.62 -11.54
C ILE A 6 24.10 14.31 -11.30
N PHE A 7 23.45 14.16 -10.14
CA PHE A 7 22.66 12.97 -9.80
C PHE A 7 21.37 12.88 -10.64
N LEU A 8 20.69 14.01 -10.85
CA LEU A 8 19.48 14.10 -11.68
C LEU A 8 19.74 13.94 -13.18
N ARG A 9 20.84 14.49 -13.72
CA ARG A 9 21.24 14.25 -15.13
C ARG A 9 21.68 12.81 -15.38
N ARG A 10 22.38 12.17 -14.42
CA ARG A 10 22.70 10.73 -14.50
C ARG A 10 21.45 9.86 -14.43
N TRP A 11 20.42 10.24 -13.69
CA TRP A 11 19.18 9.47 -13.61
C TRP A 11 18.31 9.64 -14.88
N ARG A 12 18.27 10.84 -15.49
CA ARG A 12 17.54 11.06 -16.76
C ARG A 12 18.19 10.38 -17.97
N GLN A 13 19.52 10.35 -18.09
CA GLN A 13 20.20 9.60 -19.17
C GLN A 13 20.12 8.07 -18.98
N ARG A 14 19.74 7.58 -17.79
CA ARG A 14 19.53 6.15 -17.50
C ARG A 14 18.18 5.60 -17.98
N LYS A 15 17.26 6.43 -18.50
CA LYS A 15 16.00 5.97 -19.11
C LYS A 15 16.16 5.13 -20.40
N LYS A 16 17.34 5.14 -21.03
CA LYS A 16 17.63 4.31 -22.22
C LYS A 16 18.40 3.01 -21.90
N ALA A 17 18.78 2.80 -20.64
CA ALA A 17 19.45 1.59 -20.18
C ALA A 17 18.55 0.92 -19.14
N ASN A 18 17.47 0.28 -19.59
CA ASN A 18 16.43 -0.32 -18.75
C ASN A 18 16.85 -1.63 -18.06
N SER A 19 18.14 -1.80 -17.83
CA SER A 19 18.70 -2.91 -17.09
C SER A 19 19.80 -2.34 -16.21
N TYR A 20 19.43 -1.91 -15.01
CA TYR A 20 20.39 -1.96 -13.91
C TYR A 20 20.63 -3.44 -13.63
N SER A 21 21.43 -4.10 -14.47
CA SER A 21 21.83 -5.47 -14.17
C SER A 21 22.52 -5.39 -12.82
N LEU A 22 21.98 -6.12 -11.85
CA LEU A 22 22.55 -6.29 -10.52
C LEU A 22 24.06 -6.59 -10.59
N ALA A 23 24.49 -7.20 -11.70
CA ALA A 23 25.88 -7.47 -12.02
C ALA A 23 26.79 -6.22 -12.05
N LEU A 24 26.27 -5.05 -12.49
CA LEU A 24 27.00 -3.79 -12.51
C LEU A 24 27.14 -3.17 -11.12
N ALA A 25 26.09 -3.25 -10.28
CA ALA A 25 26.11 -2.74 -8.92
C ALA A 25 27.07 -3.53 -8.01
N LEU A 26 27.20 -4.83 -8.25
CA LEU A 26 28.07 -5.73 -7.48
C LEU A 26 29.51 -5.82 -7.99
N ARG A 27 29.84 -5.19 -9.13
CA ARG A 27 31.18 -5.21 -9.73
C ARG A 27 32.32 -4.76 -8.78
N PRO A 28 32.14 -3.76 -7.88
CA PRO A 28 33.18 -3.35 -6.94
C PRO A 28 33.46 -4.38 -5.82
N MET A 29 32.53 -5.30 -5.57
CA MET A 29 32.63 -6.28 -4.48
C MET A 29 33.43 -7.54 -4.86
N ARG A 30 33.90 -7.68 -6.11
CA ARG A 30 34.57 -8.86 -6.69
C ARG A 30 35.85 -9.36 -6.01
N ARG A 31 36.32 -8.73 -4.93
CA ARG A 31 37.59 -9.09 -4.27
C ARG A 31 37.46 -10.03 -3.08
N SER A 32 36.25 -10.39 -2.65
CA SER A 32 36.08 -11.39 -1.57
C SER A 32 35.60 -12.74 -2.12
N THR A 33 36.13 -13.82 -1.56
CA THR A 33 35.73 -15.23 -1.77
C THR A 33 34.30 -15.54 -1.32
N PHE A 34 33.54 -14.53 -0.91
CA PHE A 34 32.21 -14.62 -0.32
C PHE A 34 31.07 -14.18 -1.24
N LEU A 35 31.38 -13.73 -2.46
CA LEU A 35 30.32 -13.43 -3.43
C LEU A 35 29.85 -14.72 -4.11
N PRO A 36 28.54 -14.92 -4.27
CA PRO A 36 28.03 -15.97 -5.14
C PRO A 36 28.63 -15.83 -6.53
N ASP A 37 28.74 -16.96 -7.22
CA ASP A 37 29.15 -16.95 -8.61
C ASP A 37 28.21 -16.00 -9.37
N MET A 38 28.77 -14.92 -9.94
CA MET A 38 28.01 -13.95 -10.72
C MET A 38 27.28 -14.62 -11.89
N LYS A 39 27.70 -15.84 -12.28
CA LYS A 39 26.98 -16.70 -13.20
C LYS A 39 25.64 -17.21 -12.65
N GLU A 40 25.53 -17.53 -11.37
CA GLU A 40 24.24 -17.90 -10.74
C GLU A 40 23.27 -16.72 -10.79
N LEU A 41 23.73 -15.52 -10.43
CA LEU A 41 22.92 -14.30 -10.50
C LEU A 41 22.47 -13.99 -11.93
N GLY A 42 23.36 -14.14 -12.92
CA GLY A 42 23.03 -13.94 -14.33
C GLY A 42 21.99 -14.94 -14.87
N LYS A 43 21.86 -16.12 -14.27
CA LYS A 43 20.82 -17.11 -14.65
C LYS A 43 19.43 -16.76 -14.13
N VAL A 44 19.36 -15.96 -13.06
CA VAL A 44 18.09 -15.58 -12.42
C VAL A 44 17.68 -14.12 -12.69
N ASP A 45 18.54 -13.36 -13.36
CA ASP A 45 18.29 -11.97 -13.74
C ASP A 45 17.04 -11.87 -14.63
N GLY A 46 16.11 -10.98 -14.27
CA GLY A 46 14.85 -10.76 -15.01
C GLY A 46 13.79 -11.86 -14.89
N LEU A 47 14.02 -12.95 -14.13
CA LEU A 47 12.99 -13.97 -13.91
C LEU A 47 11.81 -13.42 -13.11
N LEU A 48 12.10 -12.72 -12.01
CA LEU A 48 11.10 -11.94 -11.26
C LEU A 48 10.90 -10.58 -11.93
N GLN A 49 9.66 -10.20 -12.13
CA GLN A 49 9.27 -8.97 -12.81
C GLN A 49 8.44 -8.08 -11.90
N ALA A 50 8.56 -6.76 -12.09
CA ALA A 50 7.77 -5.79 -11.34
C ALA A 50 6.28 -6.02 -11.58
N GLY A 51 5.52 -6.20 -10.50
CA GLY A 51 4.09 -6.49 -10.55
C GLY A 51 3.74 -7.98 -10.53
N ASP A 52 4.72 -8.89 -10.56
CA ASP A 52 4.49 -10.27 -10.16
C ASP A 52 3.91 -10.30 -8.73
N ILE A 53 2.98 -11.21 -8.48
CA ILE A 53 2.34 -11.36 -7.18
C ILE A 53 2.76 -12.69 -6.58
N ILE A 54 3.37 -12.63 -5.40
CA ILE A 54 3.61 -13.78 -4.54
C ILE A 54 2.35 -14.00 -3.69
N LEU A 55 1.77 -15.19 -3.82
CA LEU A 55 0.66 -15.69 -3.02
C LEU A 55 1.21 -16.72 -2.03
N CYS A 56 0.97 -16.52 -0.74
CA CYS A 56 1.51 -17.42 0.27
C CYS A 56 0.60 -17.56 1.49
N THR A 57 0.85 -18.60 2.26
CA THR A 57 0.08 -18.95 3.45
C THR A 57 1.00 -18.92 4.66
N GLY A 58 0.77 -17.93 5.53
CA GLY A 58 1.51 -17.82 6.78
C GLY A 58 1.22 -19.00 7.70
N GLU A 59 2.17 -19.30 8.59
CA GLU A 59 2.02 -20.39 9.56
C GLU A 59 1.24 -19.97 10.83
N THR A 60 0.97 -18.67 10.99
CA THR A 60 0.30 -18.11 12.16
C THR A 60 -1.17 -18.56 12.26
N ILE A 61 -1.73 -18.51 13.48
CA ILE A 61 -3.15 -18.82 13.72
C ILE A 61 -4.05 -17.90 12.87
N GLY A 62 -3.72 -16.61 12.79
CA GLY A 62 -4.46 -15.66 11.95
C GLY A 62 -4.49 -16.06 10.48
N ALA A 63 -3.37 -16.51 9.92
CA ALA A 63 -3.30 -16.99 8.54
C ALA A 63 -4.18 -18.24 8.30
N LYS A 64 -4.21 -19.17 9.26
CA LYS A 64 -5.09 -20.37 9.20
C LYS A 64 -6.56 -19.98 9.22
N VAL A 65 -6.96 -19.07 10.11
CA VAL A 65 -8.34 -18.55 10.20
C VAL A 65 -8.74 -17.86 8.91
N ILE A 66 -7.88 -16.99 8.38
CA ILE A 66 -8.09 -16.29 7.10
C ILE A 66 -8.29 -17.29 5.96
N THR A 67 -7.43 -18.31 5.85
CA THR A 67 -7.53 -19.31 4.78
C THR A 67 -8.82 -20.13 4.90
N LYS A 68 -9.15 -20.59 6.12
CA LYS A 68 -10.38 -21.37 6.37
C LYS A 68 -11.65 -20.57 6.09
N GLY A 69 -11.68 -19.30 6.49
CA GLY A 69 -12.82 -18.41 6.23
C GLY A 69 -13.03 -18.13 4.75
N GLN A 70 -11.94 -17.96 4.00
CA GLN A 70 -12.02 -17.76 2.55
C GLN A 70 -12.55 -18.99 1.80
N LYS A 71 -12.27 -20.19 2.30
CA LYS A 71 -12.80 -21.43 1.72
C LYS A 71 -14.32 -21.53 1.72
N LEU A 72 -15.01 -20.78 2.56
CA LEU A 72 -16.48 -20.73 2.54
C LEU A 72 -17.04 -20.02 1.31
N LEU A 73 -16.24 -19.18 0.64
CA LEU A 73 -16.64 -18.42 -0.55
C LEU A 73 -15.89 -18.86 -1.81
N ASN A 74 -14.76 -19.53 -1.64
CA ASN A 74 -13.91 -20.05 -2.71
C ASN A 74 -13.18 -21.29 -2.21
N ASP A 75 -13.63 -22.48 -2.62
CA ASP A 75 -13.05 -23.76 -2.21
C ASP A 75 -11.55 -23.89 -2.54
N ASN A 76 -11.09 -23.20 -3.58
CA ASN A 76 -9.69 -23.21 -4.04
C ASN A 76 -8.81 -22.18 -3.31
N ALA A 77 -9.36 -21.35 -2.42
CA ALA A 77 -8.60 -20.38 -1.66
C ALA A 77 -7.56 -21.08 -0.77
N ARG A 78 -6.28 -20.86 -1.08
CA ARG A 78 -5.15 -21.40 -0.31
C ARG A 78 -4.37 -20.31 0.40
N SER A 79 -4.33 -19.11 -0.17
CA SER A 79 -3.45 -18.04 0.24
C SER A 79 -4.03 -17.21 1.37
N SER A 80 -3.18 -16.82 2.33
CA SER A 80 -3.54 -15.89 3.41
C SER A 80 -2.91 -14.52 3.25
N HIS A 81 -1.95 -14.37 2.34
CA HIS A 81 -1.18 -13.15 2.15
C HIS A 81 -0.83 -12.92 0.68
N VAL A 82 -0.62 -11.66 0.34
CA VAL A 82 -0.27 -11.19 -1.00
C VAL A 82 0.93 -10.24 -0.87
N ALA A 83 2.00 -10.52 -1.59
CA ALA A 83 3.13 -9.60 -1.74
C ALA A 83 3.37 -9.32 -3.22
N LEU A 84 3.62 -8.07 -3.58
CA LEU A 84 3.82 -7.66 -4.96
C LEU A 84 5.30 -7.34 -5.20
N ILE A 85 5.91 -7.92 -6.24
CA ILE A 85 7.30 -7.60 -6.61
C ILE A 85 7.37 -6.14 -7.00
N HIS A 86 8.11 -5.37 -6.20
CA HIS A 86 8.38 -3.97 -6.46
C HIS A 86 9.52 -3.84 -7.47
N ALA A 87 10.68 -4.43 -7.19
CA ALA A 87 11.83 -4.46 -8.11
C ALA A 87 12.77 -5.61 -7.74
N ASP A 88 13.23 -6.37 -8.73
CA ASP A 88 14.11 -7.54 -8.55
C ASP A 88 13.57 -8.49 -7.45
N PHE A 89 14.27 -8.60 -6.32
CA PHE A 89 13.92 -9.40 -5.14
C PHE A 89 13.34 -8.56 -3.97
N VAL A 90 12.93 -7.32 -4.24
CA VAL A 90 12.24 -6.46 -3.28
C VAL A 90 10.74 -6.50 -3.57
N CYS A 91 9.96 -6.87 -2.56
CA CYS A 91 8.51 -6.83 -2.57
C CYS A 91 8.00 -5.54 -1.92
N VAL A 92 6.73 -5.23 -2.17
CA VAL A 92 5.92 -4.37 -1.34
C VAL A 92 4.68 -5.14 -0.89
N ASP A 93 4.34 -5.01 0.38
CA ASP A 93 3.14 -5.61 0.93
C ASP A 93 2.68 -4.84 2.18
N ALA A 94 1.48 -5.16 2.66
CA ALA A 94 0.90 -4.53 3.84
C ALA A 94 0.73 -5.54 4.97
N MET A 95 1.35 -5.28 6.12
CA MET A 95 1.32 -6.15 7.30
C MET A 95 0.64 -5.47 8.49
N PRO A 96 -0.07 -6.23 9.36
CA PRO A 96 -0.53 -5.70 10.64
C PRO A 96 0.63 -5.12 11.46
N GLY A 97 0.43 -3.95 12.07
CA GLY A 97 1.45 -3.22 12.83
C GLY A 97 2.31 -2.29 11.97
N ASP A 98 2.90 -2.81 10.88
CA ASP A 98 3.87 -2.07 10.07
C ASP A 98 3.22 -1.23 8.95
N GLY A 99 2.03 -1.62 8.49
CA GLY A 99 1.44 -1.04 7.28
C GLY A 99 2.17 -1.47 6.01
N VAL A 100 2.21 -0.60 5.01
CA VAL A 100 2.84 -0.86 3.71
C VAL A 100 4.35 -0.63 3.79
N THR A 101 5.14 -1.68 3.56
CA THR A 101 6.60 -1.63 3.64
C THR A 101 7.26 -2.36 2.47
N ASN A 102 8.54 -2.09 2.23
CA ASN A 102 9.36 -2.92 1.37
C ASN A 102 10.00 -4.04 2.19
N ARG A 103 9.95 -5.26 1.66
CA ARG A 103 10.55 -6.46 2.25
C ARG A 103 11.25 -7.26 1.18
N LEU A 104 12.25 -8.05 1.56
CA LEU A 104 12.88 -8.97 0.61
C LEU A 104 11.98 -10.17 0.35
N VAL A 105 12.07 -10.76 -0.85
CA VAL A 105 11.41 -12.04 -1.16
C VAL A 105 11.72 -13.10 -0.11
N SER A 106 12.98 -13.19 0.32
CA SER A 106 13.41 -14.13 1.37
C SER A 106 12.73 -13.86 2.72
N GLU A 107 12.57 -12.60 3.11
CA GLU A 107 11.86 -12.22 4.34
C GLU A 107 10.37 -12.58 4.27
N VAL A 108 9.74 -12.40 3.10
CA VAL A 108 8.33 -12.77 2.86
C VAL A 108 8.13 -14.29 2.95
N LEU A 109 9.07 -15.09 2.45
CA LEU A 109 8.94 -16.54 2.32
C LEU A 109 9.57 -17.36 3.47
N THR A 110 10.19 -16.73 4.47
CA THR A 110 10.87 -17.46 5.57
C THR A 110 9.90 -18.23 6.49
N LYS A 111 8.66 -17.75 6.68
CA LYS A 111 7.69 -18.32 7.64
C LYS A 111 6.31 -18.59 7.00
N VAL A 112 6.36 -19.19 5.83
CA VAL A 112 5.16 -19.55 5.07
C VAL A 112 5.21 -21.03 4.70
N LYS A 113 4.04 -21.60 4.42
CA LYS A 113 3.94 -22.95 3.89
C LYS A 113 4.63 -23.07 2.51
N PRO A 114 5.12 -24.26 2.15
CA PRO A 114 5.86 -24.47 0.90
C PRO A 114 5.01 -24.36 -0.38
N ASP A 115 3.67 -24.30 -0.25
CA ASP A 115 2.71 -24.23 -1.37
C ASP A 115 2.46 -22.80 -1.89
N TRP A 116 3.45 -21.91 -1.73
CA TRP A 116 3.42 -20.57 -2.29
C TRP A 116 3.39 -20.60 -3.82
N ARG A 117 2.83 -19.53 -4.40
CA ARG A 117 2.77 -19.31 -5.84
C ARG A 117 3.30 -17.95 -6.22
N VAL A 118 3.77 -17.83 -7.46
CA VAL A 118 3.99 -16.54 -8.12
C VAL A 118 3.10 -16.48 -9.35
N ILE A 119 2.29 -15.43 -9.44
CA ILE A 119 1.37 -15.20 -10.56
C ILE A 119 1.75 -13.93 -11.30
N ARG A 120 1.56 -13.93 -12.62
CA ARG A 120 1.88 -12.80 -13.50
C ARG A 120 0.66 -12.41 -14.32
N CYS A 121 0.48 -11.10 -14.49
CA CYS A 121 -0.57 -10.56 -15.36
C CYS A 121 -0.01 -10.35 -16.77
N LYS A 122 -0.56 -11.03 -17.77
CA LYS A 122 -0.11 -10.99 -19.18
C LYS A 122 -0.23 -9.61 -19.82
N LYS A 123 -1.19 -8.79 -19.36
CA LYS A 123 -1.35 -7.39 -19.81
C LYS A 123 -0.32 -6.42 -19.24
N LEU A 124 0.40 -6.82 -18.18
CA LEU A 124 1.41 -5.97 -17.56
C LEU A 124 2.73 -6.05 -18.36
N THR A 125 2.82 -5.23 -19.41
CA THR A 125 4.01 -5.13 -20.25
C THR A 125 5.07 -4.17 -19.68
N GLN A 126 6.25 -4.12 -20.31
CA GLN A 126 7.36 -3.23 -19.95
C GLN A 126 6.99 -1.73 -19.91
N GLU A 127 5.97 -1.32 -20.67
CA GLU A 127 5.49 0.07 -20.67
C GLU A 127 4.87 0.47 -19.33
N HIS A 128 4.37 -0.49 -18.56
CA HIS A 128 3.72 -0.29 -17.28
C HIS A 128 4.69 -0.37 -16.09
N THR A 129 5.89 -0.90 -16.27
CA THR A 129 6.88 -1.10 -15.20
C THR A 129 7.14 0.18 -14.40
N ASP A 130 7.29 1.30 -15.09
CA ASP A 130 7.46 2.63 -14.50
C ASP A 130 6.27 3.05 -13.62
N ALA A 131 5.04 2.66 -14.00
CA ALA A 131 3.84 2.92 -13.22
C ALA A 131 3.76 2.03 -11.97
N VAL A 132 4.16 0.76 -12.07
CA VAL A 132 4.27 -0.17 -10.92
C VAL A 132 5.25 0.38 -9.90
N TYR A 133 6.48 0.73 -10.31
CA TYR A 133 7.48 1.30 -9.40
C TYR A 133 6.97 2.55 -8.67
N ARG A 134 6.34 3.48 -9.41
CA ARG A 134 5.76 4.69 -8.80
C ARG A 134 4.62 4.35 -7.84
N ALA A 135 3.75 3.41 -8.18
CA ALA A 135 2.63 3.02 -7.33
C ALA A 135 3.10 2.33 -6.04
N CYS A 136 4.06 1.40 -6.12
CA CYS A 136 4.67 0.76 -4.96
C CYS A 136 5.28 1.80 -4.01
N ALA A 137 6.06 2.75 -4.54
CA ALA A 137 6.64 3.84 -3.75
C ALA A 137 5.57 4.78 -3.15
N TYR A 138 4.50 5.07 -3.90
CA TYR A 138 3.42 5.98 -3.49
C TYR A 138 2.70 5.49 -2.23
N TYR A 139 2.47 4.18 -2.10
CA TYR A 139 1.73 3.60 -0.99
C TYR A 139 2.56 3.28 0.25
N LEU A 140 3.89 3.50 0.24
CA LEU A 140 4.73 3.26 1.41
C LEU A 140 4.24 4.02 2.65
N ALA A 141 4.38 3.37 3.82
CA ALA A 141 3.92 3.84 5.12
C ALA A 141 2.38 4.06 5.22
N GLN A 142 1.60 3.54 4.27
CA GLN A 142 0.16 3.51 4.42
C GLN A 142 -0.24 2.51 5.53
N PRO A 143 -1.04 2.90 6.53
CA PRO A 143 -1.34 2.03 7.66
C PRO A 143 -2.17 0.81 7.26
N TYR A 144 -2.02 -0.27 8.03
CA TYR A 144 -2.79 -1.49 7.84
C TYR A 144 -4.20 -1.36 8.42
N LYS A 145 -5.23 -1.55 7.59
CA LYS A 145 -6.62 -1.70 8.03
C LYS A 145 -7.36 -2.62 7.07
N ILE A 146 -8.25 -3.46 7.60
CA ILE A 146 -9.27 -4.16 6.81
C ILE A 146 -10.61 -3.53 7.18
N LEU A 147 -11.28 -2.91 6.22
CA LEU A 147 -12.63 -2.36 6.40
C LEU A 147 -13.51 -2.81 5.24
N PRO A 148 -14.79 -3.15 5.49
CA PRO A 148 -15.74 -3.40 4.43
C PRO A 148 -15.95 -2.09 3.65
N SER A 149 -15.39 -2.02 2.45
CA SER A 149 -15.48 -0.86 1.58
C SER A 149 -15.70 -1.30 0.15
N LYS A 150 -16.67 -0.65 -0.51
CA LYS A 150 -16.94 -0.83 -1.94
C LYS A 150 -15.91 -0.14 -2.84
N LYS A 151 -14.99 0.62 -2.29
CA LYS A 151 -13.96 1.34 -3.05
C LYS A 151 -12.59 1.13 -2.42
N PRO A 152 -11.50 1.21 -3.19
CA PRO A 152 -10.15 1.20 -2.64
C PRO A 152 -9.99 2.28 -1.56
N MET A 153 -9.51 1.87 -0.39
CA MET A 153 -9.31 2.76 0.74
C MET A 153 -8.23 3.80 0.43
N LYS A 154 -8.50 5.08 0.68
CA LYS A 154 -7.54 6.15 0.37
C LYS A 154 -6.38 6.22 1.37
N THR A 155 -6.63 5.88 2.63
CA THR A 155 -5.74 6.19 3.76
C THR A 155 -5.21 4.96 4.50
N ALA A 156 -5.54 3.76 4.04
CA ALA A 156 -5.09 2.50 4.63
C ALA A 156 -5.08 1.42 3.55
N ALA A 157 -4.30 0.35 3.73
CA ALA A 157 -4.29 -0.82 2.85
C ALA A 157 -4.11 -2.10 3.66
N TYR A 158 -4.64 -3.20 3.17
CA TYR A 158 -4.21 -4.55 3.52
C TYR A 158 -3.61 -5.22 2.28
N CYS A 159 -3.02 -6.41 2.44
CA CYS A 159 -2.11 -7.01 1.46
C CYS A 159 -2.69 -7.12 0.03
N SER A 160 -3.85 -7.74 -0.12
CA SER A 160 -4.55 -7.90 -1.40
C SER A 160 -5.12 -6.58 -1.93
N GLU A 161 -5.58 -5.67 -1.07
CA GLU A 161 -5.99 -4.33 -1.51
C GLU A 161 -4.83 -3.48 -2.04
N LEU A 162 -3.64 -3.61 -1.44
CA LEU A 162 -2.44 -2.92 -1.93
C LEU A 162 -2.13 -3.37 -3.36
N ALA A 163 -2.15 -4.68 -3.62
CA ALA A 163 -1.96 -5.21 -4.97
C ALA A 163 -2.98 -4.61 -5.94
N ARG A 164 -4.28 -4.64 -5.60
CA ARG A 164 -5.33 -3.98 -6.40
C ARG A 164 -5.01 -2.51 -6.69
N LYS A 165 -4.61 -1.73 -5.69
CA LYS A 165 -4.29 -0.31 -5.86
C LYS A 165 -3.13 -0.07 -6.81
N VAL A 166 -2.09 -0.92 -6.74
CA VAL A 166 -0.95 -0.86 -7.65
C VAL A 166 -1.42 -1.11 -9.09
N PHE A 167 -2.19 -2.17 -9.34
CA PHE A 167 -2.74 -2.46 -10.67
C PHE A 167 -3.71 -1.38 -11.17
N LEU A 168 -4.54 -0.78 -10.30
CA LEU A 168 -5.37 0.36 -10.69
C LEU A 168 -4.54 1.57 -11.12
N HIS A 169 -3.36 1.79 -10.51
CA HIS A 169 -2.45 2.86 -10.89
C HIS A 169 -1.72 2.63 -12.22
N THR A 170 -1.60 1.38 -12.69
CA THR A 170 -1.04 1.11 -14.01
C THR A 170 -2.02 1.46 -15.13
N GLY A 171 -3.31 1.58 -14.83
CA GLY A 171 -4.36 1.86 -15.79
C GLY A 171 -4.81 0.65 -16.60
N ILE A 172 -4.28 -0.54 -16.32
CA ILE A 172 -4.68 -1.78 -16.99
C ILE A 172 -6.09 -2.16 -16.54
N THR A 173 -6.94 -2.50 -17.50
CA THR A 173 -8.33 -2.90 -17.29
C THR A 173 -8.61 -4.31 -17.81
N GLY A 174 -9.73 -4.91 -17.39
CA GLY A 174 -10.13 -6.24 -17.84
C GLY A 174 -9.17 -7.35 -17.41
N ILE A 175 -8.64 -7.25 -16.18
CA ILE A 175 -7.75 -8.25 -15.54
C ILE A 175 -8.45 -8.97 -14.38
N GLY A 176 -9.77 -8.82 -14.25
CA GLY A 176 -10.56 -9.54 -13.25
C GLY A 176 -10.42 -9.09 -11.80
N ILE A 177 -9.48 -8.18 -11.44
CA ILE A 177 -9.35 -7.68 -10.06
C ILE A 177 -10.61 -6.86 -9.67
N PRO A 178 -11.41 -7.30 -8.69
CA PRO A 178 -12.61 -6.58 -8.25
C PRO A 178 -12.31 -5.21 -7.63
N ASN A 179 -13.08 -4.20 -8.01
CA ASN A 179 -12.94 -2.83 -7.50
C ASN A 179 -14.07 -2.39 -6.56
N ASP A 180 -15.03 -3.27 -6.30
CA ASP A 180 -16.33 -2.97 -5.68
C ASP A 180 -16.56 -3.65 -4.32
N SER A 181 -15.59 -4.45 -3.88
CA SER A 181 -15.72 -5.35 -2.75
C SER A 181 -14.40 -5.49 -1.96
N VAL A 182 -14.51 -6.14 -0.79
CA VAL A 182 -13.34 -6.58 -0.02
C VAL A 182 -12.66 -7.69 -0.81
N LEU A 183 -11.37 -7.49 -1.09
CA LEU A 183 -10.59 -8.36 -1.95
C LEU A 183 -9.75 -9.28 -1.08
N THR A 184 -10.07 -10.56 -0.94
CA THR A 184 -9.24 -11.48 -0.15
C THR A 184 -8.04 -12.00 -0.97
N PRO A 185 -6.97 -12.50 -0.32
CA PRO A 185 -5.86 -13.16 -1.04
C PRO A 185 -6.30 -14.30 -1.96
N GLY A 186 -7.27 -15.11 -1.55
CA GLY A 186 -7.87 -16.19 -2.32
C GLY A 186 -8.60 -15.74 -3.58
N ARG A 187 -8.98 -14.46 -3.70
CA ARG A 187 -9.42 -13.94 -5.00
C ARG A 187 -8.30 -13.87 -6.02
N PHE A 188 -7.04 -13.72 -5.60
CA PHE A 188 -5.91 -13.86 -6.52
C PHE A 188 -5.60 -15.33 -6.84
N ASP A 189 -5.90 -16.26 -5.94
CA ASP A 189 -5.92 -17.69 -6.28
C ASP A 189 -6.94 -17.96 -7.40
N ASP A 190 -8.17 -17.42 -7.28
CA ASP A 190 -9.18 -17.53 -8.33
C ASP A 190 -8.74 -16.96 -9.68
N LEU A 191 -8.03 -15.83 -9.66
CA LEU A 191 -7.59 -15.15 -10.89
C LEU A 191 -6.65 -16.02 -11.69
N VAL A 192 -5.65 -16.65 -11.06
CA VAL A 192 -4.72 -17.53 -11.79
C VAL A 192 -5.40 -18.82 -12.26
N ASP A 193 -6.36 -19.34 -11.49
CA ASP A 193 -7.04 -20.59 -11.83
C ASP A 193 -8.12 -20.40 -12.92
N ASN A 194 -8.75 -19.22 -13.01
CA ASN A 194 -9.94 -19.03 -13.85
C ASN A 194 -9.91 -17.82 -14.80
N HIS A 195 -8.93 -16.91 -14.72
CA HIS A 195 -8.92 -15.69 -15.53
C HIS A 195 -7.79 -15.74 -16.59
N PRO A 196 -8.09 -15.55 -17.89
CA PRO A 196 -7.14 -15.81 -18.97
C PRO A 196 -5.90 -14.89 -18.97
N GLU A 197 -6.02 -13.70 -18.39
CA GLU A 197 -4.95 -12.70 -18.28
C GLU A 197 -3.95 -12.96 -17.16
N TRP A 198 -4.14 -14.03 -16.39
CA TRP A 198 -3.22 -14.44 -15.33
C TRP A 198 -2.60 -15.78 -15.67
N GLU A 199 -1.36 -15.95 -15.25
CA GLU A 199 -0.62 -17.19 -15.39
C GLU A 199 0.15 -17.50 -14.12
N ASP A 200 0.27 -18.79 -13.82
CA ASP A 200 1.14 -19.30 -12.77
C ASP A 200 2.56 -19.39 -13.33
N VAL A 201 3.46 -18.55 -12.83
CA VAL A 201 4.88 -18.52 -13.24
C VAL A 201 5.78 -19.11 -12.17
N THR A 202 5.21 -19.82 -11.17
CA THR A 202 5.93 -20.33 -10.00
C THR A 202 7.16 -21.15 -10.40
N GLU A 203 7.01 -22.12 -11.31
CA GLU A 203 8.14 -22.95 -11.74
C GLU A 203 9.18 -22.16 -12.56
N GLN A 204 8.74 -21.18 -13.35
CA GLN A 204 9.63 -20.33 -14.12
C GLN A 204 10.52 -19.48 -13.20
N VAL A 205 9.97 -18.95 -12.11
CA VAL A 205 10.68 -18.05 -11.19
C VAL A 205 11.29 -18.76 -9.99
N ARG A 206 10.99 -20.05 -9.77
CA ARG A 206 11.52 -20.85 -8.67
C ARG A 206 13.04 -20.75 -8.53
N PRO A 207 13.86 -20.79 -9.61
CA PRO A 207 15.30 -20.58 -9.48
C PRO A 207 15.68 -19.22 -8.87
N ALA A 208 14.94 -18.15 -9.17
CA ALA A 208 15.16 -16.83 -8.58
C ALA A 208 14.77 -16.79 -7.09
N ILE A 209 13.66 -17.44 -6.73
CA ILE A 209 13.25 -17.58 -5.33
C ILE A 209 14.31 -18.37 -4.53
N ASP A 210 14.75 -19.51 -5.05
CA ASP A 210 15.79 -20.33 -4.42
C ASP A 210 17.09 -19.56 -4.25
N PHE A 211 17.47 -18.76 -5.26
CA PHE A 211 18.62 -17.86 -5.17
C PHE A 211 18.46 -16.82 -4.05
N CYS A 212 17.28 -16.20 -3.91
CA CYS A 212 16.98 -15.25 -2.83
C CYS A 212 17.07 -15.90 -1.44
N MET A 213 16.58 -17.14 -1.31
CA MET A 213 16.62 -17.91 -0.07
C MET A 213 18.04 -18.39 0.28
N LYS A 214 18.85 -18.72 -0.74
CA LYS A 214 20.25 -19.14 -0.57
C LYS A 214 21.17 -17.98 -0.17
N TYR A 215 20.89 -16.76 -0.64
CA TYR A 215 21.76 -15.58 -0.44
C TYR A 215 21.05 -14.35 0.16
N PRO A 216 20.36 -14.48 1.31
CA PRO A 216 19.54 -13.40 1.86
C PRO A 216 20.33 -12.12 2.19
N GLU A 217 21.55 -12.25 2.73
CA GLU A 217 22.39 -11.08 3.05
C GLU A 217 22.87 -10.34 1.80
N LEU A 218 23.11 -11.03 0.68
CA LEU A 218 23.42 -10.37 -0.58
C LEU A 218 22.22 -9.57 -1.09
N MET A 219 21.01 -10.15 -1.02
CA MET A 219 19.77 -9.46 -1.39
C MET A 219 19.54 -8.23 -0.51
N LYS A 220 19.83 -8.34 0.78
CA LYS A 220 19.77 -7.21 1.72
C LYS A 220 20.74 -6.08 1.35
N VAL A 221 22.00 -6.40 1.07
CA VAL A 221 23.01 -5.39 0.68
C VAL A 221 22.63 -4.70 -0.63
N SER A 222 22.17 -5.46 -1.62
CA SER A 222 21.78 -4.94 -2.93
C SER A 222 20.49 -4.12 -2.89
N ALA A 223 19.48 -4.53 -2.10
CA ALA A 223 18.25 -3.76 -1.88
C ALA A 223 18.46 -2.50 -1.04
N ARG A 224 19.51 -2.46 -0.20
CA ARG A 224 19.68 -1.41 0.83
C ARG A 224 19.61 0.00 0.27
N LEU A 225 20.31 0.27 -0.83
CA LEU A 225 20.32 1.62 -1.42
C LEU A 225 18.94 2.06 -1.90
N MET A 226 18.17 1.15 -2.50
CA MET A 226 16.82 1.41 -2.95
C MET A 226 15.88 1.67 -1.76
N ILE A 227 15.85 0.75 -0.78
CA ILE A 227 14.98 0.84 0.38
C ILE A 227 15.28 2.09 1.22
N GLU A 228 16.55 2.34 1.53
CA GLU A 228 16.95 3.51 2.31
C GLU A 228 16.75 4.83 1.54
N GLY A 229 16.89 4.81 0.22
CA GLY A 229 16.53 5.96 -0.63
C GLY A 229 15.05 6.31 -0.55
N LEU A 230 14.17 5.30 -0.58
CA LEU A 230 12.72 5.48 -0.42
C LEU A 230 12.35 5.96 1.00
N LYS A 231 12.96 5.38 2.03
CA LYS A 231 12.78 5.83 3.43
C LYS A 231 13.24 7.27 3.63
N LEU A 232 14.37 7.66 3.06
CA LEU A 232 14.85 9.04 3.12
C LEU A 232 13.89 10.01 2.44
N ASN A 233 13.35 9.64 1.26
CA ASN A 233 12.34 10.44 0.57
C ASN A 233 11.06 10.59 1.41
N ARG A 234 10.63 9.51 2.06
CA ARG A 234 9.47 9.50 2.96
C ARG A 234 9.69 10.41 4.17
N LYS A 235 10.81 10.26 4.87
CA LYS A 235 11.18 11.08 6.02
C LYS A 235 11.23 12.57 5.67
N ARG A 236 11.86 12.93 4.55
CA ARG A 236 11.90 14.32 4.07
C ARG A 236 10.52 14.90 3.78
N PHE A 237 9.58 14.07 3.32
CA PHE A 237 8.20 14.50 3.11
C PHE A 237 7.48 14.75 4.44
N GLU A 238 7.70 13.89 5.44
CA GLU A 238 7.16 14.09 6.80
C GLU A 238 7.72 15.35 7.45
N GLU A 239 9.04 15.59 7.35
CA GLU A 239 9.69 16.81 7.83
C GLU A 239 9.07 18.08 7.20
N ARG A 240 8.80 18.07 5.89
CA ARG A 240 8.13 19.21 5.22
C ARG A 240 6.70 19.40 5.69
N LYS A 241 5.95 18.31 5.91
CA LYS A 241 4.59 18.35 6.43
C LYS A 241 4.56 18.94 7.85
N GLU A 242 5.50 18.55 8.70
CA GLU A 242 5.70 19.13 10.03
C GLU A 242 6.07 20.61 9.96
N GLN A 243 6.98 21.01 9.06
CA GLN A 243 7.32 22.41 8.84
C GLN A 243 6.10 23.25 8.45
N VAL A 244 5.25 22.74 7.55
CA VAL A 244 3.99 23.41 7.18
C VAL A 244 3.08 23.58 8.39
N GLN A 245 2.92 22.56 9.22
CA GLN A 245 2.12 22.64 10.45
C GLN A 245 2.69 23.65 11.44
N GLN A 246 4.01 23.69 11.62
CA GLN A 246 4.67 24.66 12.49
C GLN A 246 4.50 26.09 11.98
N ILE A 247 4.64 26.32 10.67
CA ILE A 247 4.39 27.64 10.05
C ILE A 247 2.93 28.07 10.29
N GLN A 248 1.97 27.17 10.11
CA GLN A 248 0.56 27.44 10.39
C GLN A 248 0.31 27.79 11.87
N LEU A 249 0.97 27.09 12.80
CA LEU A 249 0.87 27.36 14.23
C LEU A 249 1.50 28.71 14.61
N LEU A 250 2.63 29.07 14.02
CA LEU A 250 3.27 30.38 14.25
C LEU A 250 2.38 31.52 13.72
N ALA A 251 1.74 31.31 12.56
CA ALA A 251 0.82 32.28 11.98
C ALA A 251 -0.46 32.44 12.83
N SER A 252 -1.04 31.34 13.33
CA SER A 252 -2.23 31.39 14.19
C SER A 252 -1.96 32.08 15.53
N ARG A 253 -0.73 31.93 16.05
CA ARG A 253 -0.22 32.65 17.25
C ARG A 253 0.25 34.07 16.95
N LYS A 254 0.05 34.58 15.74
CA LYS A 254 0.49 35.92 15.27
C LYS A 254 1.99 36.18 15.45
N LYS A 255 2.82 35.14 15.57
CA LYS A 255 4.28 35.25 15.66
C LYS A 255 4.93 35.57 14.31
N ILE A 256 4.23 35.26 13.21
CA ILE A 256 4.60 35.64 11.85
C ILE A 256 3.37 36.22 11.13
N PRO A 257 3.55 37.19 10.21
CA PRO A 257 2.47 37.67 9.36
C PRO A 257 1.89 36.56 8.48
N LYS A 258 0.57 36.62 8.23
CA LYS A 258 -0.13 35.62 7.40
C LYS A 258 0.44 35.50 5.98
N GLU A 259 0.85 36.62 5.37
CA GLU A 259 1.42 36.61 4.01
C GLU A 259 2.78 35.90 3.97
N LYS A 260 3.65 36.15 4.95
CA LYS A 260 4.92 35.42 5.11
C LYS A 260 4.70 33.92 5.30
N ALA A 261 3.70 33.53 6.09
CA ALA A 261 3.33 32.13 6.25
C ALA A 261 2.88 31.48 4.94
N LYS A 262 2.05 32.17 4.14
CA LYS A 262 1.62 31.69 2.81
C LYS A 262 2.80 31.49 1.86
N GLU A 263 3.74 32.44 1.83
CA GLU A 263 4.95 32.37 1.00
C GLU A 263 5.81 31.16 1.37
N MET A 264 6.09 30.96 2.66
CA MET A 264 6.87 29.82 3.14
C MET A 264 6.19 28.47 2.82
N ILE A 265 4.87 28.38 3.02
CA ILE A 265 4.10 27.17 2.68
C ILE A 265 4.10 26.93 1.15
N LYS A 266 4.02 27.99 0.35
CA LYS A 266 4.08 27.91 -1.12
C LYS A 266 5.42 27.34 -1.57
N ALA A 267 6.54 27.84 -1.03
CA ALA A 267 7.88 27.34 -1.34
C ALA A 267 8.03 25.84 -1.01
N ILE A 268 7.52 25.39 0.15
CA ILE A 268 7.53 23.96 0.51
C ILE A 268 6.71 23.13 -0.49
N ARG A 269 5.52 23.61 -0.87
CA ARG A 269 4.65 22.92 -1.83
C ARG A 269 5.23 22.87 -3.24
N GLU A 270 5.97 23.89 -3.66
CA GLU A 270 6.67 23.88 -4.96
C GLU A 270 7.73 22.78 -4.99
N ILE A 271 8.51 22.62 -3.91
CA ILE A 271 9.47 21.52 -3.75
C ILE A 271 8.74 20.18 -3.85
N GLU A 272 7.62 19.99 -3.13
CA GLU A 272 6.86 18.73 -3.19
C GLU A 272 6.25 18.45 -4.57
N ASN A 273 5.86 19.48 -5.31
CA ASN A 273 5.29 19.33 -6.63
C ASN A 273 6.32 18.91 -7.69
N ASP A 274 7.58 19.30 -7.50
CA ASP A 274 8.70 18.93 -8.37
C ASP A 274 9.30 17.54 -8.07
N MET A 275 8.88 16.90 -6.96
CA MET A 275 9.37 15.58 -6.61
C MET A 275 8.88 14.48 -7.56
N ASN A 276 9.81 13.63 -7.98
CA ASN A 276 9.53 12.44 -8.81
C ASN A 276 8.57 11.44 -8.15
N HIS A 277 8.56 11.37 -6.82
CA HIS A 277 7.70 10.48 -6.05
C HIS A 277 6.85 11.30 -5.09
N LYS A 278 5.53 11.18 -5.24
CA LYS A 278 4.53 11.67 -4.28
C LYS A 278 4.08 10.49 -3.42
N PHE A 279 3.57 10.78 -2.23
CA PHE A 279 3.05 9.77 -1.31
C PHE A 279 1.52 9.83 -1.22
N TRP A 280 0.91 8.75 -0.74
CA TRP A 280 -0.54 8.62 -0.58
C TRP A 280 -1.20 9.68 0.30
N ASP A 281 -0.47 10.23 1.27
CA ASP A 281 -0.92 11.29 2.16
C ASP A 281 -0.45 12.69 1.73
N HIS A 282 0.05 12.82 0.50
CA HIS A 282 0.26 14.12 -0.13
C HIS A 282 -1.10 14.76 -0.40
N SER A 283 -1.49 15.70 0.47
CA SER A 283 -2.68 16.49 0.23
C SER A 283 -2.40 17.41 -0.96
N LYS A 284 -3.13 17.20 -2.06
CA LYS A 284 -3.39 18.33 -2.96
C LYS A 284 -4.19 19.31 -2.13
N ALA A 285 -3.53 20.30 -1.53
CA ALA A 285 -4.22 21.34 -0.81
C ALA A 285 -5.31 21.89 -1.72
N LYS A 286 -6.58 21.66 -1.37
CA LYS A 286 -7.61 22.59 -1.85
C LYS A 286 -7.16 23.97 -1.36
N PRO A 287 -7.28 25.05 -2.14
CA PRO A 287 -6.94 26.39 -1.68
C PRO A 287 -7.79 26.70 -0.45
N GLN A 288 -7.23 26.47 0.73
CA GLN A 288 -7.94 26.55 1.99
C GLN A 288 -7.68 27.94 2.55
N PHE A 289 -8.38 28.92 1.99
CA PHE A 289 -8.46 30.25 2.55
C PHE A 289 -9.90 30.80 2.62
N THR A 290 -10.92 29.99 2.31
CA THR A 290 -12.34 30.42 2.39
C THR A 290 -13.31 29.40 3.01
N SER A 291 -12.88 28.18 3.37
CA SER A 291 -13.83 27.12 3.74
C SER A 291 -14.30 27.13 5.20
N ASP A 292 -13.52 27.66 6.14
CA ASP A 292 -13.80 27.38 7.55
C ASP A 292 -14.93 28.26 8.09
N ALA A 293 -15.11 29.48 7.56
CA ALA A 293 -16.28 30.31 7.86
C ALA A 293 -17.55 29.81 7.15
N LYS A 294 -17.42 29.25 5.94
CA LYS A 294 -18.55 28.76 5.15
C LYS A 294 -19.06 27.39 5.64
N ALA A 295 -18.16 26.49 6.06
CA ALA A 295 -18.53 25.17 6.59
C ALA A 295 -19.19 25.24 7.97
N LEU A 296 -18.75 26.17 8.83
CA LEU A 296 -19.41 26.46 10.12
C LEU A 296 -20.75 27.17 9.91
N SER A 297 -20.85 28.09 8.94
CA SER A 297 -22.11 28.75 8.56
C SER A 297 -23.13 27.79 7.94
N GLU A 298 -22.72 26.85 7.09
CA GLU A 298 -23.61 25.91 6.43
C GLU A 298 -24.05 24.80 7.39
N SER A 299 -23.18 24.34 8.29
CA SER A 299 -23.55 23.38 9.33
C SER A 299 -24.54 23.98 10.34
N ALA A 300 -24.35 25.23 10.77
CA ALA A 300 -25.29 25.91 11.66
C ALA A 300 -26.68 26.13 11.04
N LYS A 301 -26.73 26.40 9.72
CA LYS A 301 -27.97 26.51 8.95
C LYS A 301 -28.67 25.16 8.75
N LEU A 302 -27.91 24.08 8.53
CA LEU A 302 -28.46 22.74 8.33
C LEU A 302 -29.13 22.16 9.59
N PHE A 303 -28.69 22.59 10.78
CA PHE A 303 -29.21 22.14 12.06
C PHE A 303 -30.14 23.17 12.75
N GLY A 304 -30.50 24.27 12.09
CA GLY A 304 -31.42 25.28 12.63
C GLY A 304 -30.92 25.98 13.90
N ILE A 305 -29.61 25.97 14.15
CA ILE A 305 -29.02 26.47 15.39
C ILE A 305 -28.90 27.99 15.28
N THR A 306 -29.73 28.73 16.02
CA THR A 306 -29.59 30.18 16.14
C THR A 306 -28.34 30.54 16.97
N PRO A 307 -27.73 31.72 16.75
CA PRO A 307 -26.46 32.11 17.35
C PRO A 307 -26.42 32.04 18.89
N HIS A 308 -27.59 32.00 19.55
CA HIS A 308 -27.72 31.94 21.00
C HIS A 308 -27.33 30.59 21.62
N PHE A 309 -27.31 29.50 20.84
CA PHE A 309 -27.06 28.14 21.35
C PHE A 309 -25.57 27.76 21.41
N LEU A 310 -24.72 28.45 20.63
CA LEU A 310 -23.27 28.19 20.59
C LEU A 310 -22.54 28.61 21.87
N THR A 311 -23.16 29.45 22.70
CA THR A 311 -22.61 29.91 23.98
C THR A 311 -22.73 28.87 25.10
N LEU A 312 -23.53 27.80 24.92
CA LEU A 312 -23.82 26.81 25.97
C LEU A 312 -23.00 25.51 25.87
N LEU A 313 -22.35 25.23 24.74
CA LEU A 313 -21.61 23.97 24.50
C LEU A 313 -20.11 24.04 24.81
N SER A 314 -19.63 25.12 25.44
CA SER A 314 -18.22 25.28 25.82
C SER A 314 -17.82 24.60 27.15
N SER A 315 -18.67 23.76 27.75
CA SER A 315 -18.32 23.09 29.01
C SER A 315 -17.69 21.69 28.80
N THR A 316 -16.55 21.48 29.46
CA THR A 316 -15.51 20.47 29.21
C THR A 316 -15.90 19.01 29.52
N ARG A 317 -17.15 18.73 29.91
CA ARG A 317 -17.51 17.46 30.56
C ARG A 317 -17.93 16.32 29.63
N ALA A 318 -18.31 16.61 28.38
CA ALA A 318 -18.79 15.59 27.43
C ALA A 318 -17.69 14.85 26.65
N ARG A 319 -16.43 15.34 26.66
CA ARG A 319 -15.34 14.74 25.87
C ARG A 319 -14.72 13.47 26.47
N ASN A 320 -14.89 13.22 27.77
CA ASN A 320 -14.11 12.17 28.47
C ASN A 320 -14.76 10.78 28.54
N ALA A 321 -16.01 10.60 28.10
CA ALA A 321 -16.71 9.31 28.24
C ALA A 321 -16.50 8.34 27.06
N PHE A 322 -15.94 8.79 25.93
CA PHE A 322 -15.87 7.98 24.70
C PHE A 322 -14.50 7.31 24.45
N THR A 323 -13.46 7.66 25.22
CA THR A 323 -12.06 7.29 24.91
C THR A 323 -11.46 6.20 25.79
N LYS A 324 -12.24 5.50 26.63
CA LYS A 324 -11.71 4.41 27.48
C LYS A 324 -12.50 3.12 27.32
N SER A 325 -12.16 2.31 26.32
CA SER A 325 -12.21 0.85 26.44
C SER A 325 -11.05 0.23 25.67
N GLU A 326 -10.15 -0.43 26.41
CA GLU A 326 -8.93 -1.08 25.93
C GLU A 326 -9.15 -2.59 25.98
N SER A 327 -9.67 -3.17 24.90
CA SER A 327 -9.64 -4.63 24.69
C SER A 327 -9.73 -4.91 23.19
N PRO A 328 -8.65 -5.40 22.55
CA PRO A 328 -8.64 -5.76 21.13
C PRO A 328 -9.53 -6.99 20.83
N ASP A 329 -9.72 -7.89 21.79
CA ASP A 329 -10.38 -9.18 21.57
C ASP A 329 -11.91 -9.06 21.43
N LEU A 330 -12.51 -8.03 22.03
CA LEU A 330 -13.94 -7.73 21.88
C LEU A 330 -14.32 -7.16 20.51
N ARG A 331 -13.35 -6.66 19.72
CA ARG A 331 -13.64 -6.10 18.39
C ARG A 331 -13.74 -7.17 17.30
N LEU A 332 -13.08 -8.31 17.49
CA LEU A 332 -13.15 -9.46 16.58
C LEU A 332 -14.43 -10.29 16.77
N SER A 333 -14.93 -10.42 18.01
CA SER A 333 -16.18 -11.14 18.29
C SER A 333 -17.41 -10.39 17.77
N VAL A 334 -17.43 -9.06 17.84
CA VAL A 334 -18.53 -8.23 17.31
C VAL A 334 -18.58 -8.25 15.77
N ALA A 335 -17.42 -8.30 15.09
CA ALA A 335 -17.38 -8.41 13.64
C ALA A 335 -17.89 -9.77 13.12
N ALA A 336 -17.71 -10.85 13.90
CA ALA A 336 -18.26 -12.16 13.60
C ALA A 336 -19.78 -12.22 13.85
N ALA A 337 -20.27 -11.63 14.93
CA ALA A 337 -21.70 -11.61 15.27
C ALA A 337 -22.57 -10.79 14.28
N VAL A 338 -22.01 -9.75 13.66
CA VAL A 338 -22.72 -8.95 12.64
C VAL A 338 -22.83 -9.69 11.30
N ALA A 339 -21.96 -10.66 11.03
CA ALA A 339 -22.06 -11.51 9.84
C ALA A 339 -23.16 -12.57 9.96
N GLU A 340 -23.44 -13.08 11.16
CA GLU A 340 -24.50 -14.08 11.40
C GLU A 340 -25.91 -13.49 11.42
N SER A 341 -26.10 -12.22 11.83
CA SER A 341 -27.45 -11.62 11.88
C SER A 341 -28.01 -11.19 10.52
N SER A 342 -27.22 -11.28 9.45
CA SER A 342 -27.60 -10.83 8.10
C SER A 342 -28.18 -11.95 7.22
N ALA A 343 -28.24 -13.18 7.73
CA ALA A 343 -28.68 -14.37 7.00
C ALA A 343 -29.92 -15.02 7.63
N VAL A 344 -30.96 -14.24 7.92
CA VAL A 344 -32.31 -14.81 8.17
C VAL A 344 -33.35 -13.85 7.60
N THR A 345 -34.00 -14.24 6.50
CA THR A 345 -35.31 -13.70 6.10
C THR A 345 -36.22 -14.90 5.83
N PRO A 346 -37.36 -15.04 6.54
CA PRO A 346 -38.27 -16.15 6.31
C PRO A 346 -39.14 -15.90 5.07
N ALA A 347 -39.36 -16.94 4.28
CA ALA A 347 -40.31 -16.97 3.18
C ALA A 347 -41.73 -16.75 3.71
N ARG A 348 -42.44 -15.77 3.16
CA ARG A 348 -43.87 -15.52 3.42
C ARG A 348 -44.71 -16.26 2.40
N SER A 349 -45.57 -17.14 2.90
CA SER A 349 -46.72 -17.74 2.23
C SER A 349 -47.87 -16.74 2.07
N ALA A 350 -48.56 -16.78 0.93
CA ALA A 350 -49.91 -16.25 0.70
C ALA A 350 -50.40 -16.90 -0.62
N SER A 351 -51.26 -17.92 -0.58
CA SER A 351 -52.73 -17.88 -0.47
C SER A 351 -53.43 -17.44 -1.77
N VAL A 352 -54.21 -18.41 -2.27
CA VAL A 352 -55.23 -18.40 -3.35
C VAL A 352 -56.22 -17.23 -3.22
N PRO A 353 -56.83 -16.79 -4.34
CA PRO A 353 -58.29 -16.88 -4.37
C PRO A 353 -58.86 -17.45 -5.68
N ILE A 354 -60.06 -17.98 -5.48
CA ILE A 354 -61.01 -18.62 -6.39
C ILE A 354 -61.61 -17.61 -7.37
N ALA A 355 -61.68 -17.99 -8.66
CA ALA A 355 -62.89 -18.02 -9.51
C ALA A 355 -62.53 -18.69 -10.84
#